data_AF-A0A0R3RCP9-F1
#
_entry.id   AF-A0A0R3RCP9-F1
#
_cell.length_a   1.000
_cell.length_b   1.000
_cell.length_c   1.000
_cell.angle_alpha   90.00
_cell.angle_beta   90.00
_cell.angle_gamma   90.00
#
_symmetry.space_group_name_H-M   'P 1'
#
loop_
_entity.id
_entity.type
_entity.pdbx_description
1 polymer ?
#
loop_
_entity_poly.entity_id
_entity_poly.type
_entity_poly.pdbx_seq_one_letter_code
_entity_poly.pdbx_strand_id
1 'polypeptide(L)'
;LLLSAVSSSGKKLQIKTQLMQSKVNIDTPYIQPRTIYTHSTDSLGGFPCYMYGSTTQYLNQPYVRDALHIPNYIPSYQLCNLNITYDSLYNDTTLLFQQLLNSNYSLNVLLYNGDLDTACNFLQGEWFMENFANSNAMVSFSMVVFNNTKVTILPNF
;
A
#
# COMPACT_ATOMS: atom_id res chain seq x y z
N LEU A 1 2.20 35.45 35.14
CA LEU A 1 2.13 35.12 33.69
C LEU A 1 3.56 35.05 33.18
N LEU A 2 4.15 33.86 33.03
CA LEU A 2 5.37 33.55 32.23
C LEU A 2 5.93 32.21 32.71
N LEU A 3 5.39 31.07 32.24
CA LEU A 3 6.01 29.75 32.49
C LEU A 3 5.66 28.66 31.46
N SER A 4 5.23 29.00 30.24
CA SER A 4 4.79 27.98 29.25
C SER A 4 5.50 27.99 27.88
N ALA A 5 6.54 28.80 27.66
CA ALA A 5 7.21 28.86 26.35
C ALA A 5 8.46 27.96 26.18
N VAL A 6 8.94 27.28 27.23
CA VAL A 6 10.27 26.62 27.22
C VAL A 6 10.27 25.18 26.66
N SER A 7 9.11 24.53 26.50
CA SER A 7 9.07 23.10 26.14
C SER A 7 9.18 22.81 24.62
N SER A 8 8.56 23.66 23.79
CA SER A 8 8.46 23.43 22.34
C SER A 8 9.79 23.69 21.59
N SER A 9 10.48 24.78 21.92
CA SER A 9 11.74 25.15 21.27
C SER A 9 12.89 24.21 21.63
N GLY A 10 12.91 23.70 22.86
CA GLY A 10 13.88 22.70 23.31
C GLY A 10 13.74 21.37 22.57
N LYS A 11 12.51 20.86 22.42
CA LYS A 11 12.22 19.65 21.64
C LYS A 11 12.59 19.82 20.17
N LYS A 12 12.25 20.97 19.57
CA LYS A 12 12.59 21.26 18.17
C LYS A 12 14.11 21.32 17.94
N LEU A 13 14.86 21.87 18.88
CA LEU A 13 16.32 21.90 18.83
C LEU A 13 16.91 20.50 19.01
N GLN A 14 16.38 19.69 19.93
CA GLN A 14 16.79 18.30 20.14
C GLN A 14 16.55 17.44 18.89
N ILE A 15 15.37 17.54 18.26
CA ILE A 15 15.04 16.85 17.01
C ILE A 15 15.97 17.31 15.88
N LYS A 16 16.23 18.62 15.77
CA LYS A 16 17.14 19.17 14.76
C LYS A 16 18.56 18.67 14.96
N THR A 17 19.04 18.57 16.20
CA THR A 17 20.34 18.00 16.54
C THR A 17 20.39 16.50 16.25
N GLN A 18 19.33 15.75 16.51
CA GLN A 18 19.21 14.33 16.15
C GLN A 18 19.19 14.10 14.63
N LEU A 19 18.51 14.96 13.86
CA LEU A 19 18.52 14.93 12.39
C LEU A 19 19.91 15.26 11.82
N MET A 20 20.63 16.18 12.46
CA MET A 20 22.00 16.57 12.07
C MET A 20 23.05 15.54 12.51
N GLN A 21 22.80 14.81 13.60
CA GLN A 21 23.62 13.68 14.05
C GLN A 21 23.30 12.38 13.32
N SER A 22 22.06 12.21 12.86
CA SER A 22 21.73 11.27 11.81
C SER A 22 22.25 11.82 10.49
N LYS A 23 23.57 11.91 10.36
CA LYS A 23 24.17 11.60 9.07
C LYS A 23 23.68 10.19 8.76
N VAL A 24 22.57 10.09 8.02
CA VAL A 24 22.30 8.90 7.23
C VAL A 24 23.56 8.80 6.40
N ASN A 25 24.39 7.82 6.73
CA ASN A 25 25.49 7.48 5.88
C ASN A 25 24.85 6.93 4.61
N ILE A 26 24.56 7.82 3.66
CA ILE A 26 24.11 7.42 2.32
C ILE A 26 25.24 6.60 1.65
N ASP A 27 26.47 6.63 2.21
CA ASP A 27 27.60 5.79 1.80
C ASP A 27 27.68 4.44 2.52
N THR A 28 26.68 4.05 3.32
CA THR A 28 26.42 2.62 3.57
C THR A 28 25.12 2.24 2.87
N PRO A 29 25.15 2.04 1.54
CA PRO A 29 24.19 1.13 0.97
C PRO A 29 24.35 -0.17 1.78
N TYR A 30 23.30 -0.60 2.46
CA TYR A 30 23.15 -2.01 2.81
C TYR A 30 23.06 -2.74 1.46
N ILE A 31 24.23 -2.94 0.84
CA ILE A 31 24.42 -3.78 -0.32
C ILE A 31 24.20 -5.17 0.23
N GLN A 32 22.94 -5.60 0.28
CA GLN A 32 22.66 -6.98 -0.08
C GLN A 32 23.43 -7.24 -1.38
N PRO A 33 24.19 -8.33 -1.49
CA PRO A 33 25.02 -8.60 -2.67
C PRO A 33 24.18 -8.33 -3.90
N ARG A 34 24.47 -7.19 -4.54
CA ARG A 34 23.65 -6.67 -5.61
C ARG A 34 23.98 -7.55 -6.80
N THR A 35 23.17 -8.55 -7.08
CA THR A 35 22.97 -8.98 -8.46
C THR A 35 22.38 -7.77 -9.16
N ILE A 36 23.25 -6.90 -9.70
CA ILE A 36 22.85 -5.87 -10.64
C ILE A 36 22.19 -6.64 -11.77
N TYR A 37 20.87 -6.56 -11.90
CA TYR A 37 20.22 -7.01 -13.12
C TYR A 37 20.60 -5.98 -14.18
N THR A 38 21.73 -6.22 -14.86
CA THR A 38 22.29 -5.35 -15.91
C THR A 38 21.37 -5.22 -17.12
N HIS A 39 20.22 -5.89 -17.12
CA HIS A 39 19.19 -5.87 -18.13
C HIS A 39 17.94 -5.08 -17.73
N SER A 40 17.86 -4.51 -16.51
CA SER A 40 16.73 -3.63 -16.19
C SER A 40 16.93 -2.26 -16.83
N THR A 41 15.87 -1.77 -17.49
CA THR A 41 15.79 -0.40 -18.03
C THR A 41 15.15 0.59 -17.05
N ASP A 42 14.73 0.14 -15.86
CA ASP A 42 14.24 1.06 -14.82
C ASP A 42 15.36 1.97 -14.32
N SER A 43 15.01 3.21 -13.93
CA SER A 43 15.95 4.23 -13.45
C SER A 43 16.67 3.86 -12.14
N LEU A 44 16.36 2.70 -11.57
CA LEU A 44 16.85 2.22 -10.29
C LEU A 44 17.72 0.95 -10.44
N GLY A 45 17.96 0.48 -11.66
CA GLY A 45 18.87 -0.62 -11.97
C GLY A 45 18.43 -1.98 -11.43
N GLY A 46 17.12 -2.25 -11.43
CA GLY A 46 16.55 -3.49 -10.90
C GLY A 46 16.42 -3.44 -9.38
N PHE A 47 15.59 -2.54 -8.88
CA PHE A 47 15.22 -2.53 -7.46
C PHE A 47 14.70 -3.93 -7.07
N PRO A 48 14.99 -4.48 -5.87
CA PRO A 48 14.27 -5.66 -5.40
C PRO A 48 12.76 -5.43 -5.57
N CYS A 49 12.00 -6.47 -5.93
CA CYS A 49 10.56 -6.36 -6.22
C CYS A 49 9.79 -5.56 -5.15
N TYR A 50 10.31 -5.51 -3.93
CA TYR A 50 9.83 -4.67 -2.84
C TYR A 50 10.96 -3.99 -2.06
N MET A 51 10.71 -2.77 -1.57
CA MET A 51 11.66 -1.97 -0.76
C MET A 51 11.56 -2.25 0.76
N TYR A 52 11.56 -3.52 1.18
CA TYR A 52 11.31 -3.87 2.60
C TYR A 52 12.36 -3.29 3.55
N GLY A 53 13.64 -3.40 3.22
CA GLY A 53 14.74 -2.94 4.08
C GLY A 53 14.73 -1.43 4.27
N SER A 54 14.62 -0.66 3.19
CA SER A 54 14.61 0.81 3.23
C SER A 54 13.41 1.36 4.01
N THR A 55 12.21 0.80 3.77
CA THR A 55 10.99 1.21 4.48
C THR A 55 11.11 0.91 5.98
N THR A 56 11.60 -0.29 6.33
CA THR A 56 11.80 -0.71 7.71
C THR A 56 12.83 0.17 8.43
N GLN A 57 13.93 0.53 7.76
CA GLN A 57 14.95 1.39 8.34
C GLN A 57 14.44 2.80 8.59
N TYR A 58 13.73 3.40 7.61
CA TYR A 58 13.17 4.75 7.73
C TYR A 58 12.14 4.84 8.85
N LEU A 59 11.14 3.95 8.86
CA LEU A 59 10.04 4.00 9.83
C LEU A 59 10.48 3.65 11.26
N ASN A 60 11.65 3.05 11.45
CA ASN A 60 12.21 2.76 12.77
C ASN A 60 13.15 3.84 13.32
N GLN A 61 13.43 4.91 12.57
CA GLN A 61 14.21 6.03 13.09
C GLN A 61 13.47 6.69 14.26
N PRO A 62 14.14 6.99 15.40
CA PRO A 62 13.48 7.54 16.58
C PRO A 62 12.69 8.83 16.29
N TYR A 63 13.23 9.71 15.46
CA TYR A 63 12.57 10.98 15.09
C TYR A 63 11.38 10.78 14.16
N VAL A 64 11.40 9.76 13.28
CA VAL A 64 10.24 9.42 12.42
C VAL A 64 9.13 8.84 13.29
N ARG A 65 9.48 7.96 14.24
CA ARG A 65 8.53 7.43 15.22
C ARG A 65 7.93 8.51 16.09
N ASP A 66 8.73 9.45 16.59
CA ASP A 66 8.26 10.60 17.38
C ASP A 66 7.33 11.52 16.54
N ALA A 67 7.72 11.81 15.29
CA ALA A 67 6.91 12.63 14.37
C ALA A 67 5.56 11.99 14.00
N LEU A 68 5.49 10.67 13.92
CA LEU A 68 4.26 9.90 13.71
C LEU A 68 3.53 9.58 15.03
N HIS A 69 4.02 10.10 16.16
CA HIS A 69 3.48 9.88 17.51
C HIS A 69 3.40 8.39 17.92
N ILE A 70 4.37 7.57 17.51
CA ILE A 70 4.47 6.16 17.89
C ILE A 70 5.08 6.05 19.29
N PRO A 71 4.38 5.47 20.28
CA PRO A 71 4.93 5.31 21.63
C PRO A 71 6.18 4.42 21.68
N ASN A 72 7.07 4.68 22.63
CA ASN A 72 8.34 3.96 22.78
C ASN A 72 8.18 2.48 23.18
N TYR A 73 7.03 2.07 23.73
CA TYR A 73 6.77 0.68 24.12
C TYR A 73 6.29 -0.19 22.93
N ILE A 74 5.93 0.41 21.80
CA ILE A 74 5.53 -0.33 20.60
C ILE A 74 6.80 -0.92 19.95
N PRO A 75 6.79 -2.19 19.53
CA PRO A 75 7.94 -2.81 18.88
C PRO A 75 8.39 -2.07 17.61
N SER A 76 9.56 -2.45 17.11
CA SER A 76 10.05 -1.97 15.81
C SER A 76 9.05 -2.31 14.71
N TYR A 77 8.82 -1.36 13.80
CA TYR A 77 8.04 -1.55 12.60
C TYR A 77 8.62 -2.69 11.77
N GLN A 78 7.73 -3.53 11.24
CA GLN A 78 7.98 -4.56 10.24
C GLN A 78 6.87 -4.46 9.18
N LEU A 79 7.21 -4.71 7.91
CA LEU A 79 6.26 -4.53 6.82
C LEU A 79 5.16 -5.60 6.81
N CYS A 80 5.50 -6.85 7.13
CA CYS A 80 4.55 -7.94 7.32
C CYS A 80 4.81 -8.61 8.68
N ASN A 81 3.75 -8.84 9.47
CA ASN A 81 3.84 -9.64 10.69
C ASN A 81 3.48 -11.10 10.38
N LEU A 82 4.47 -11.98 10.42
CA LEU A 82 4.31 -13.41 10.10
C LEU A 82 3.72 -14.22 11.27
N ASN A 83 3.60 -13.63 12.45
CA ASN A 83 3.06 -14.29 13.65
C ASN A 83 1.55 -14.03 13.83
N ILE A 84 0.85 -13.69 12.75
CA ILE A 84 -0.60 -13.57 12.74
C ILE A 84 -1.18 -14.87 12.21
N THR A 85 -1.95 -15.57 13.05
CA THR A 85 -2.80 -16.67 12.58
C THR A 85 -4.04 -16.08 11.91
N TYR A 86 -4.27 -16.42 10.66
CA TYR A 86 -5.41 -15.97 9.88
C TYR A 86 -6.17 -17.15 9.32
N ASP A 87 -7.48 -17.20 9.59
CA ASP A 87 -8.40 -18.19 9.05
C ASP A 87 -9.23 -17.56 7.93
N SER A 88 -9.11 -18.08 6.72
CA SER A 88 -9.90 -17.60 5.59
C SER A 88 -11.36 -18.02 5.74
N LEU A 89 -12.27 -17.04 5.81
CA LEU A 89 -13.70 -17.28 6.01
C LEU A 89 -14.48 -17.45 4.70
N TYR A 90 -13.98 -16.87 3.62
CA TYR A 90 -14.65 -16.84 2.31
C TYR A 90 -13.67 -17.20 1.21
N ASN A 91 -14.09 -18.09 0.32
CA ASN A 91 -13.34 -18.43 -0.90
C ASN A 91 -13.69 -17.50 -2.07
N ASP A 92 -14.80 -16.77 -1.96
CA ASP A 92 -15.34 -15.90 -2.99
C ASP A 92 -16.01 -14.68 -2.33
N THR A 93 -15.88 -13.52 -2.96
CA THR A 93 -16.48 -12.25 -2.54
C THR A 93 -17.83 -11.97 -3.22
N THR A 94 -18.34 -12.84 -4.10
CA THR A 94 -19.66 -12.70 -4.78
C THR A 94 -20.77 -12.33 -3.80
N LEU A 95 -20.85 -12.99 -2.64
CA LEU A 95 -21.87 -12.72 -1.62
C LEU A 95 -21.79 -11.28 -1.08
N LEU A 96 -20.58 -10.75 -0.89
CA LEU A 96 -20.37 -9.37 -0.43
C LEU A 96 -20.78 -8.36 -1.50
N PHE A 97 -20.42 -8.62 -2.76
CA PHE A 97 -20.85 -7.77 -3.89
C PHE A 97 -22.37 -7.77 -4.05
N GLN A 98 -23.04 -8.91 -3.84
CA GLN A 98 -24.50 -8.98 -3.85
C GLN A 98 -25.13 -8.16 -2.71
N GLN A 99 -24.54 -8.21 -1.52
CA GLN A 99 -25.00 -7.39 -0.38
C GLN A 99 -24.83 -5.90 -0.67
N LEU A 100 -23.73 -5.50 -1.30
CA LEU A 100 -23.51 -4.10 -1.73
C LEU A 100 -24.58 -3.66 -2.75
N LEU A 101 -24.84 -4.48 -3.76
CA LEU A 101 -25.88 -4.21 -4.77
C LEU A 101 -27.27 -4.06 -4.14
N ASN A 102 -27.60 -4.91 -3.16
CA ASN A 102 -28.91 -4.92 -2.50
C ASN A 102 -29.04 -3.92 -1.34
N SER A 103 -28.01 -3.11 -1.08
CA SER A 103 -27.94 -2.27 0.12
C SER A 103 -28.82 -1.01 0.09
N ASN A 104 -29.46 -0.71 -1.05
CA ASN A 104 -30.20 0.53 -1.34
C ASN A 104 -29.36 1.82 -1.24
N TYR A 105 -28.04 1.72 -1.07
CA TYR A 105 -27.14 2.88 -1.15
C TYR A 105 -26.76 3.17 -2.61
N SER A 106 -26.67 4.46 -2.96
CA SER A 106 -26.08 4.88 -4.22
C SER A 106 -24.55 4.77 -4.11
N LEU A 107 -24.01 3.61 -4.49
CA LEU A 107 -22.58 3.30 -4.41
C LEU A 107 -21.93 3.34 -5.79
N ASN A 108 -20.76 3.97 -5.86
CA ASN A 108 -19.86 3.88 -7.02
C ASN A 108 -18.72 2.92 -6.67
N VAL A 109 -18.62 1.81 -7.37
CA VAL A 109 -17.61 0.77 -7.13
C VAL A 109 -16.58 0.76 -8.26
N LEU A 110 -15.30 0.69 -7.89
CA LEU A 110 -14.18 0.55 -8.82
C LEU A 110 -13.36 -0.68 -8.42
N LEU A 111 -13.24 -1.65 -9.32
CA LEU A 111 -12.23 -2.70 -9.25
C LEU A 111 -11.11 -2.37 -10.23
N TYR A 112 -9.87 -2.31 -9.74
CA TYR A 112 -8.70 -2.01 -10.55
C TYR A 112 -7.60 -3.04 -10.27
N ASN A 113 -6.96 -3.53 -11.34
CA ASN A 113 -5.86 -4.48 -11.28
C ASN A 113 -4.75 -4.00 -12.21
N GLY A 114 -3.49 -4.29 -11.85
CA GLY A 114 -2.37 -4.11 -12.78
C GLY A 114 -2.38 -5.24 -13.82
N ASP A 115 -2.16 -4.92 -15.09
CA ASP A 115 -2.17 -5.90 -16.19
C ASP A 115 -0.95 -6.84 -16.16
N LEU A 116 0.15 -6.39 -15.58
CA LEU A 116 1.37 -7.18 -15.35
C LEU A 116 1.43 -7.82 -13.95
N ASP A 117 0.41 -7.66 -13.11
CA ASP A 117 0.37 -8.37 -11.82
C ASP A 117 0.06 -9.86 -12.03
N THR A 118 0.94 -10.71 -11.51
CA THR A 118 0.78 -12.17 -11.54
C THR A 118 0.25 -12.74 -10.23
N ALA A 119 0.22 -11.96 -9.14
CA ALA A 119 -0.34 -12.41 -7.86
C ALA A 119 -1.88 -12.31 -7.87
N CYS A 120 -2.43 -11.19 -8.33
CA CYS A 120 -3.86 -10.96 -8.49
C CYS A 120 -4.17 -10.41 -9.89
N ASN A 121 -4.12 -11.31 -10.87
CA ASN A 121 -4.20 -10.96 -12.28
C ASN A 121 -5.50 -10.25 -12.67
N PHE A 122 -5.39 -9.30 -13.60
CA PHE A 122 -6.55 -8.52 -14.08
C PHE A 122 -7.66 -9.37 -14.71
N LEU A 123 -7.33 -10.48 -15.39
CA LEU A 123 -8.33 -11.38 -15.99
C LEU A 123 -9.24 -12.00 -14.91
N GLN A 124 -8.69 -12.26 -13.73
CA GLN A 124 -9.48 -12.80 -12.62
C GLN A 124 -10.53 -11.78 -12.15
N GLY A 125 -10.14 -10.50 -12.05
CA GLY A 125 -11.05 -9.41 -11.70
C GLY A 125 -12.10 -9.16 -12.80
N GLU A 126 -11.69 -9.17 -14.06
CA GLU A 126 -12.57 -8.99 -15.22
C GLU A 126 -13.65 -10.08 -15.28
N TRP A 127 -13.25 -11.36 -15.28
CA TRP A 127 -14.20 -12.47 -15.32
C TRP A 127 -15.12 -12.51 -14.10
N PHE A 128 -14.62 -12.15 -12.91
CA PHE A 128 -15.45 -12.04 -11.73
C PHE A 128 -16.56 -11.00 -11.93
N MET A 129 -16.21 -9.79 -12.38
CA MET A 129 -17.18 -8.71 -12.58
C MET A 129 -18.14 -8.99 -13.73
N GLU A 130 -17.68 -9.60 -14.83
CA GLU A 130 -18.55 -10.02 -15.94
C GLU A 130 -19.57 -11.07 -15.50
N ASN A 131 -19.14 -12.09 -14.75
CA ASN A 131 -20.04 -13.11 -14.19
C ASN A 131 -21.03 -12.51 -13.20
N PHE A 132 -20.59 -11.58 -12.35
CA PHE A 132 -21.44 -10.89 -11.40
C PHE A 132 -22.50 -10.02 -12.10
N ALA A 133 -22.10 -9.28 -13.14
CA ALA A 133 -23.00 -8.47 -13.96
C ALA A 133 -24.04 -9.31 -14.69
N ASN A 134 -23.60 -10.39 -15.34
CA ASN A 134 -24.48 -11.33 -16.04
C ASN A 134 -25.51 -11.95 -15.08
N SER A 135 -25.07 -12.36 -13.88
CA SER A 135 -25.95 -12.97 -12.85
C SER A 135 -27.00 -11.99 -12.31
N ASN A 136 -26.74 -10.68 -12.39
CA ASN A 136 -27.61 -9.62 -11.90
C ASN A 136 -28.30 -8.82 -13.03
N ALA A 137 -28.27 -9.32 -14.28
CA ALA A 137 -28.84 -8.65 -15.45
C ALA A 137 -28.39 -7.18 -15.62
N MET A 138 -27.14 -6.88 -15.24
CA MET A 138 -26.52 -5.58 -15.45
C MET A 138 -25.90 -5.52 -16.85
N VAL A 139 -25.89 -4.35 -17.49
CA VAL A 139 -25.14 -4.16 -18.73
C VAL A 139 -23.65 -4.09 -18.37
N SER A 140 -22.91 -5.10 -18.78
CA SER A 140 -21.45 -5.07 -18.79
C SER A 140 -20.97 -4.48 -20.11
N PHE A 141 -20.18 -3.41 -20.05
CA PHE A 141 -19.44 -2.91 -21.21
C PHE A 141 -17.95 -3.15 -20.96
N SER A 142 -17.40 -4.19 -21.57
CA SER A 142 -15.96 -4.44 -21.55
C SER A 142 -15.29 -3.44 -22.50
N MET A 143 -14.93 -2.24 -22.00
CA MET A 143 -14.12 -1.30 -22.77
C MET A 143 -12.63 -1.50 -22.49
N VAL A 144 -11.96 -1.95 -23.55
CA VAL A 144 -10.53 -2.26 -23.66
C VAL A 144 -9.62 -1.05 -23.37
N VAL A 145 -8.56 -1.35 -22.60
CA VAL A 145 -7.22 -0.75 -22.56
C VAL A 145 -7.12 0.72 -23.03
N PHE A 146 -7.21 1.64 -22.06
CA PHE A 146 -6.12 2.60 -21.95
C PHE A 146 -5.07 1.93 -21.06
N ASN A 147 -3.80 2.15 -21.32
CA ASN A 147 -2.67 1.92 -20.42
C ASN A 147 -3.11 2.01 -18.92
N ASN A 148 -3.48 0.88 -18.30
CA ASN A 148 -4.31 0.67 -17.09
C ASN A 148 -5.85 0.61 -17.26
N THR A 149 -6.39 -0.61 -17.18
CA THR A 149 -7.82 -0.97 -17.31
C THR A 149 -8.71 -0.38 -16.21
N LYS A 150 -9.88 0.12 -16.62
CA LYS A 150 -11.00 0.51 -15.75
C LYS A 150 -12.25 -0.22 -16.22
N VAL A 151 -12.72 -1.20 -15.44
CA VAL A 151 -14.05 -1.80 -15.65
C VAL A 151 -15.09 -0.84 -15.07
N THR A 152 -16.03 -0.37 -15.90
CA THR A 152 -17.15 0.48 -15.44
C THR A 152 -18.43 -0.33 -15.59
N ILE A 153 -19.01 -0.75 -14.46
CA ILE A 153 -20.37 -1.31 -14.45
C ILE A 153 -21.33 -0.14 -14.28
N LEU A 154 -22.20 0.06 -15.27
CA LEU A 154 -23.27 1.04 -15.17
C LEU A 154 -24.55 0.32 -14.75
N PRO A 155 -25.27 0.80 -13.72
CA PRO A 155 -26.61 0.32 -13.46
C PRO A 155 -27.50 0.65 -14.67
N ASN A 156 -28.32 -0.32 -15.10
CA ASN A 156 -29.40 -0.06 -16.03
C ASN A 156 -30.41 0.87 -15.34
N PHE A 157 -30.51 2.11 -15.81
CA PHE A 157 -31.66 2.98 -15.55
C PHE A 157 -32.63 2.91 -16.74
#